data_AF-A0A519C3W3-F1
#
_entry.id   AF-A0A519C3W3-F1
#
_cell.length_a   1.000
_cell.length_b   1.000
_cell.length_c   1.000
_cell.angle_alpha   90.00
_cell.angle_beta   90.00
_cell.angle_gamma   90.00
#
_symmetry.space_group_name_H-M   'P 1'
#
loop_
_entity.id
_entity.type
_entity.pdbx_description
1 polymer ?
#
loop_
_entity_poly.entity_id
_entity_poly.type
_entity_poly.pdbx_seq_one_letter_code
_entity_poly.pdbx_strand_id
1 'polypeptide(L)'
;METVLYQLAETGRLKHLVMSVESNMIVTEWWTSKEDIDGKKQITRETIIGKNTGRSNETSDAEQAILEYERKIRKKKEEGYVESLEKALEGHLAVVNEVLPSSFAPCKPINKLKPKDEPFDGSWIAERKYNGVCLLLQNTGKERVAYSRRIKPITELVSVVPDIVVNLNKVPENSLIIGELVAFDGNKMEDPKALKGVTTETTTVAKAKAKYDTLSSEGYIFDYYIFDIIFWKGDDITQLPFTERKELSLEFGDRKIETFTEAMSDEGHKLGWEGFILRRPDDTITFTMNGKPKRKGAYKYKFIETTDCIVTGVSPGSGKHEVRFARFRLAQYENSLLTGEKVLVDCGWAGGGRLGEENMDIITQELRSKGYNLEKQELKEEDLFAVELEFQSRQARNKKGQLCFEFPIITRTREDKPLAECEV
;
A
#
# COMPACT_ATOMS: atom_id res chain seq x y z
N MET A 1 -11.14 -30.64 -8.69
CA MET A 1 -11.98 -29.73 -7.88
C MET A 1 -12.45 -28.60 -8.77
N GLU A 2 -13.68 -28.11 -8.61
CA GLU A 2 -14.21 -26.98 -9.38
C GLU A 2 -15.06 -26.07 -8.48
N THR A 3 -15.03 -24.77 -8.73
CA THR A 3 -15.85 -23.77 -8.04
C THR A 3 -16.27 -22.70 -9.03
N VAL A 4 -17.57 -22.40 -9.01
CA VAL A 4 -18.18 -21.35 -9.81
C VAL A 4 -18.46 -20.15 -8.90
N LEU A 5 -18.13 -18.95 -9.39
CA LEU A 5 -18.21 -17.70 -8.65
C LEU A 5 -18.85 -16.62 -9.51
N TYR A 6 -19.72 -15.83 -8.89
CA TYR A 6 -20.49 -14.77 -9.51
C TYR A 6 -20.26 -13.44 -8.81
N GLN A 7 -20.30 -12.34 -9.56
CA GLN A 7 -20.28 -10.98 -9.02
C GLN A 7 -21.05 -10.03 -9.93
N LEU A 8 -22.00 -9.27 -9.39
CA LEU A 8 -22.61 -8.16 -10.12
C LEU A 8 -21.66 -6.95 -10.14
N ALA A 9 -21.30 -6.49 -11.33
CA ALA A 9 -20.49 -5.29 -11.51
C ALA A 9 -21.33 -4.02 -11.32
N GLU A 10 -20.68 -2.90 -10.95
CA GLU A 10 -21.32 -1.58 -10.88
C GLU A 10 -21.98 -1.17 -12.21
N THR A 11 -21.53 -1.71 -13.35
CA THR A 11 -22.11 -1.46 -14.67
C THR A 11 -23.40 -2.27 -14.94
N GLY A 12 -23.87 -3.06 -13.97
CA GLY A 12 -25.01 -3.99 -14.13
C GLY A 12 -24.69 -5.26 -14.92
N ARG A 13 -23.43 -5.50 -15.30
CA ARG A 13 -23.02 -6.77 -15.94
C ARG A 13 -22.70 -7.80 -14.86
N LEU A 14 -23.17 -9.02 -15.04
CA LEU A 14 -22.84 -10.14 -14.16
C LEU A 14 -21.54 -10.77 -14.62
N LYS A 15 -20.55 -10.84 -13.73
CA LYS A 15 -19.28 -11.54 -13.96
C LYS A 15 -19.43 -12.99 -13.53
N HIS A 16 -18.91 -13.87 -14.37
CA HIS A 16 -18.83 -15.30 -14.13
C HIS A 16 -17.36 -15.71 -14.06
N LEU A 17 -17.03 -16.56 -13.11
CA LEU A 17 -15.69 -17.10 -12.92
C LEU A 17 -15.80 -18.57 -12.53
N VAL A 18 -15.26 -19.45 -13.37
CA VAL A 18 -15.10 -20.87 -13.07
C VAL A 18 -13.62 -21.13 -12.87
N MET A 19 -13.27 -21.75 -11.76
CA MET A 19 -11.91 -22.22 -11.52
C MET A 19 -11.95 -23.70 -11.23
N SER A 20 -11.01 -24.45 -11.81
CA SER A 20 -10.83 -25.87 -11.53
C SER A 20 -9.35 -26.22 -11.36
N VAL A 21 -9.11 -27.35 -10.72
CA VAL A 21 -7.78 -27.97 -10.58
C VAL A 21 -7.79 -29.34 -11.23
N GLU A 22 -6.84 -29.55 -12.15
CA GLU A 22 -6.58 -30.77 -12.88
C GLU A 22 -5.12 -31.16 -12.65
N SER A 23 -4.86 -32.13 -11.78
CA SER A 23 -3.49 -32.50 -11.36
C SER A 23 -2.72 -31.29 -10.80
N ASN A 24 -1.66 -30.84 -11.46
CA ASN A 24 -0.89 -29.66 -11.09
C ASN A 24 -1.29 -28.39 -11.84
N MET A 25 -2.39 -28.41 -12.59
CA MET A 25 -2.82 -27.28 -13.40
C MET A 25 -4.07 -26.62 -12.79
N ILE A 26 -4.04 -25.30 -12.68
CA ILE A 26 -5.22 -24.50 -12.39
C ILE A 26 -5.76 -23.96 -13.70
N VAL A 27 -7.02 -24.29 -14.01
CA VAL A 27 -7.76 -23.73 -15.14
C VAL A 27 -8.68 -22.65 -14.60
N THR A 28 -8.71 -21.50 -15.27
CA THR A 28 -9.58 -20.38 -14.89
C THR A 28 -10.28 -19.87 -16.14
N GLU A 29 -11.60 -19.93 -16.13
CA GLU A 29 -12.48 -19.42 -17.17
C GLU A 29 -13.31 -18.26 -16.62
N TRP A 30 -13.46 -17.18 -17.38
CA TRP A 30 -14.30 -16.05 -16.98
C TRP A 30 -14.95 -15.34 -18.17
N TRP A 31 -16.11 -14.74 -17.90
CA TRP A 31 -16.85 -13.93 -18.86
C TRP A 31 -17.77 -12.95 -18.14
N THR A 32 -18.47 -12.11 -18.91
CA THR A 32 -19.53 -11.25 -18.37
C THR A 32 -20.79 -11.41 -19.18
N SER A 33 -21.95 -11.36 -18.52
CA SER A 33 -23.27 -11.41 -19.15
C SER A 33 -24.08 -10.17 -18.82
N LYS A 34 -25.08 -9.87 -19.65
CA LYS A 34 -26.11 -8.87 -19.40
C LYS A 34 -27.41 -9.38 -19.99
N GLU A 35 -28.50 -9.35 -19.22
CA GLU A 35 -29.83 -9.83 -19.68
C GLU A 35 -29.73 -11.25 -20.29
N ASP A 36 -29.02 -12.14 -19.58
CA ASP A 36 -28.78 -13.53 -19.99
C ASP A 36 -28.00 -13.74 -21.29
N ILE A 37 -27.41 -12.68 -21.85
CA ILE A 37 -26.52 -12.75 -23.01
C ILE A 37 -25.06 -12.76 -22.55
N ASP A 38 -24.39 -13.89 -22.79
CA ASP A 38 -22.96 -14.07 -22.51
C ASP A 38 -22.08 -13.28 -23.48
N GLY A 39 -21.07 -12.62 -22.92
CA GLY A 39 -19.94 -12.08 -23.67
C GLY A 39 -18.89 -13.14 -23.99
N LYS A 40 -17.81 -12.71 -24.65
CA LYS A 40 -16.69 -13.59 -25.00
C LYS A 40 -16.05 -14.20 -23.75
N LYS A 41 -15.94 -15.54 -23.74
CA LYS A 41 -15.23 -16.28 -22.69
C LYS A 41 -13.72 -16.20 -22.86
N GLN A 42 -13.02 -16.13 -21.73
CA GLN A 42 -11.57 -16.14 -21.65
C GLN A 42 -11.12 -17.26 -20.74
N ILE A 43 -10.04 -17.96 -21.12
CA ILE A 43 -9.53 -19.11 -20.38
C ILE A 43 -8.02 -18.98 -20.22
N THR A 44 -7.52 -19.24 -19.02
CA THR A 44 -6.09 -19.41 -18.73
C THR A 44 -5.82 -20.74 -18.07
N ARG A 45 -4.62 -21.27 -18.32
CA ARG A 45 -4.10 -22.49 -17.71
C ARG A 45 -2.76 -22.17 -17.08
N GLU A 46 -2.60 -22.50 -15.80
CA GLU A 46 -1.39 -22.25 -15.04
C GLU A 46 -0.89 -23.56 -14.44
N THR A 47 0.31 -23.96 -14.82
CA THR A 47 0.99 -25.11 -14.23
C THR A 47 1.66 -24.68 -12.93
N ILE A 48 1.37 -25.39 -11.84
CA ILE A 48 1.89 -25.14 -10.50
C ILE A 48 3.00 -26.14 -10.19
N ILE A 49 4.09 -25.63 -9.62
CA ILE A 49 5.24 -26.43 -9.19
C ILE A 49 5.25 -26.44 -7.67
N GLY A 50 5.58 -27.60 -7.11
CA GLY A 50 5.77 -27.82 -5.68
C GLY A 50 6.78 -26.85 -5.07
N LYS A 51 6.61 -26.57 -3.78
CA LYS A 51 7.45 -25.62 -3.04
C LYS A 51 8.16 -26.31 -1.88
N ASN A 52 9.29 -25.71 -1.48
CA ASN A 52 10.10 -26.10 -0.32
C ASN A 52 10.70 -27.50 -0.39
N THR A 53 11.08 -27.97 -1.57
CA THR A 53 11.77 -29.26 -1.76
C THR A 53 12.90 -29.46 -0.77
N GLY A 54 12.88 -30.57 -0.03
CA GLY A 54 13.87 -30.91 1.01
C GLY A 54 13.64 -30.27 2.37
N ARG A 55 12.46 -29.67 2.63
CA ARG A 55 12.08 -29.13 3.94
C ARG A 55 10.85 -29.85 4.51
N SER A 56 10.61 -29.71 5.81
CA SER A 56 9.47 -30.35 6.48
C SER A 56 8.09 -29.89 5.99
N ASN A 57 8.03 -28.76 5.27
CA ASN A 57 6.83 -28.21 4.65
C ASN A 57 6.88 -28.28 3.11
N GLU A 58 7.57 -29.29 2.58
CA GLU A 58 7.56 -29.63 1.16
C GLU A 58 6.14 -29.95 0.68
N THR A 59 5.86 -29.58 -0.55
CA THR A 59 4.60 -29.85 -1.24
C THR A 59 4.92 -30.40 -2.62
N SER A 60 4.19 -31.44 -3.04
CA SER A 60 4.17 -31.87 -4.43
C SER A 60 3.46 -30.83 -5.31
N ASP A 61 3.66 -30.93 -6.63
CA ASP A 61 3.00 -30.06 -7.61
C ASP A 61 1.46 -30.08 -7.46
N ALA A 62 0.86 -31.25 -7.25
CA ALA A 62 -0.58 -31.41 -7.09
C ALA A 62 -1.09 -30.82 -5.77
N GLU A 63 -0.39 -31.05 -4.65
CA GLU A 63 -0.74 -30.44 -3.35
C GLU A 63 -0.63 -28.92 -3.41
N GLN A 64 0.46 -28.41 -4.00
CA GLN A 64 0.67 -26.97 -4.15
C GLN A 64 -0.39 -26.33 -5.07
N ALA A 65 -0.85 -27.05 -6.10
CA ALA A 65 -1.94 -26.59 -6.97
C ALA A 65 -3.26 -26.44 -6.21
N ILE A 66 -3.60 -27.39 -5.33
CA ILE A 66 -4.79 -27.31 -4.47
C ILE A 66 -4.69 -26.09 -3.52
N LEU A 67 -3.53 -25.90 -2.87
CA LEU A 67 -3.31 -24.76 -1.97
C LEU A 67 -3.42 -23.41 -2.68
N GLU A 68 -2.84 -23.27 -3.88
CA GLU A 68 -2.94 -22.05 -4.67
C GLU A 68 -4.38 -21.82 -5.18
N TYR A 69 -5.08 -22.88 -5.56
CA TYR A 69 -6.49 -22.83 -5.95
C TYR A 69 -7.38 -22.30 -4.82
N GLU A 70 -7.30 -22.90 -3.64
CA GLU A 70 -8.09 -22.47 -2.47
C GLU A 70 -7.78 -21.01 -2.10
N ARG A 71 -6.50 -20.63 -2.14
CA ARG A 71 -6.06 -19.25 -1.91
C ARG A 71 -6.68 -18.29 -2.94
N LYS A 72 -6.74 -18.68 -4.21
CA LYS A 72 -7.34 -17.86 -5.28
C LYS A 72 -8.85 -17.73 -5.14
N ILE A 73 -9.56 -18.83 -4.84
CA ILE A 73 -10.99 -18.81 -4.54
C ILE A 73 -11.28 -17.87 -3.36
N ARG A 74 -10.55 -18.02 -2.25
CA ARG A 74 -10.69 -17.12 -1.09
C ARG A 74 -10.47 -15.65 -1.46
N LYS A 75 -9.42 -15.35 -2.22
CA LYS A 75 -9.14 -13.98 -2.69
C LYS A 75 -10.27 -13.44 -3.57
N LYS A 76 -10.93 -14.28 -4.37
CA LYS A 76 -12.07 -13.86 -5.18
C LYS A 76 -13.32 -13.60 -4.34
N LYS A 77 -13.55 -14.39 -3.30
CA LYS A 77 -14.60 -14.10 -2.31
C LYS A 77 -14.35 -12.77 -1.59
N GLU A 78 -13.10 -12.48 -1.21
CA GLU A 78 -12.69 -11.16 -0.67
C GLU A 78 -12.91 -10.02 -1.68
N GLU A 79 -12.84 -10.29 -2.99
CA GLU A 79 -13.19 -9.34 -4.04
C GLU A 79 -14.72 -9.21 -4.22
N GLY A 80 -15.57 -9.83 -3.38
CA GLY A 80 -17.03 -9.78 -3.45
C GLY A 80 -17.66 -10.75 -4.43
N TYR A 81 -16.97 -11.84 -4.80
CA TYR A 81 -17.58 -12.94 -5.52
C TYR A 81 -18.28 -13.92 -4.57
N VAL A 82 -19.40 -14.49 -5.02
CA VAL A 82 -20.19 -15.47 -4.27
C VAL A 82 -20.48 -16.70 -5.14
N GLU A 83 -20.74 -17.85 -4.52
CA GLU A 83 -21.01 -19.10 -5.24
C GLU A 83 -22.47 -19.20 -5.75
N SER A 84 -23.37 -18.37 -5.23
CA SER A 84 -24.77 -18.32 -5.65
C SER A 84 -25.02 -17.16 -6.61
N LEU A 85 -25.62 -17.47 -7.77
CA LEU A 85 -26.09 -16.48 -8.74
C LEU A 85 -27.10 -15.51 -8.12
N GLU A 86 -28.06 -16.04 -7.37
CA GLU A 86 -29.11 -15.25 -6.70
C GLU A 86 -28.49 -14.21 -5.74
N LYS A 87 -27.58 -14.65 -4.87
CA LYS A 87 -26.84 -13.75 -3.96
C LYS A 87 -26.01 -12.71 -4.70
N ALA A 88 -25.48 -13.04 -5.87
CA ALA A 88 -24.74 -12.07 -6.67
C ALA A 88 -25.67 -10.99 -7.25
N LEU A 89 -26.89 -11.36 -7.64
CA LEU A 89 -27.89 -10.46 -8.22
C LEU A 89 -28.56 -9.55 -7.18
N GLU A 90 -28.75 -10.03 -5.94
CA GLU A 90 -29.18 -9.20 -4.81
C GLU A 90 -28.20 -8.05 -4.53
N GLY A 91 -26.92 -8.25 -4.89
CA GLY A 91 -25.85 -7.31 -4.61
C GLY A 91 -25.45 -7.36 -3.13
N HIS A 92 -24.34 -6.70 -2.81
CA HIS A 92 -23.93 -6.54 -1.41
C HIS A 92 -24.18 -5.09 -1.04
N LEU A 93 -25.04 -4.85 -0.05
CA LEU A 93 -25.12 -3.56 0.62
C LEU A 93 -24.28 -3.63 1.90
N ALA A 94 -23.53 -2.57 2.19
CA ALA A 94 -22.87 -2.47 3.47
C ALA A 94 -23.93 -2.14 4.53
N VAL A 95 -24.14 -3.05 5.48
CA VAL A 95 -25.06 -2.82 6.60
C VAL A 95 -24.23 -2.60 7.86
N VAL A 96 -24.22 -1.36 8.37
CA VAL A 96 -23.36 -0.98 9.51
C VAL A 96 -23.77 -1.64 10.84
N ASN A 97 -25.00 -2.13 10.96
CA ASN A 97 -25.47 -2.87 12.14
C ASN A 97 -25.11 -4.37 12.11
N GLU A 98 -24.29 -4.78 11.14
CA GLU A 98 -23.74 -6.13 11.02
C GLU A 98 -22.21 -6.07 10.84
N VAL A 99 -21.54 -7.21 11.06
CA VAL A 99 -20.11 -7.34 10.76
C VAL A 99 -19.92 -7.15 9.26
N LEU A 100 -19.03 -6.23 8.89
CA LEU A 100 -18.81 -5.89 7.49
C LEU A 100 -18.17 -7.06 6.75
N PRO A 101 -18.66 -7.40 5.54
CA PRO A 101 -18.04 -8.44 4.74
C PRO A 101 -16.66 -7.98 4.26
N SER A 102 -15.75 -8.92 4.01
CA SER A 102 -14.40 -8.62 3.50
C SER A 102 -14.38 -7.93 2.14
N SER A 103 -15.51 -7.92 1.43
CA SER A 103 -15.72 -7.18 0.19
C SER A 103 -15.98 -5.69 0.39
N PHE A 104 -16.32 -5.25 1.60
CA PHE A 104 -16.36 -3.82 1.93
C PHE A 104 -14.95 -3.23 1.77
N ALA A 105 -14.84 -2.08 1.10
CA ALA A 105 -13.56 -1.44 0.88
C ALA A 105 -13.69 0.09 0.96
N PRO A 106 -13.27 0.71 2.07
CA PRO A 106 -13.31 2.16 2.23
C PRO A 106 -12.32 2.85 1.29
N CYS A 107 -12.67 4.02 0.75
CA CYS A 107 -11.81 4.73 -0.19
C CYS A 107 -10.41 5.02 0.39
N LYS A 108 -9.43 5.10 -0.50
CA LYS A 108 -8.05 5.48 -0.19
C LYS A 108 -7.84 6.95 -0.56
N PRO A 109 -6.90 7.65 0.09
CA PRO A 109 -6.43 8.93 -0.42
C PRO A 109 -5.79 8.75 -1.80
N ILE A 110 -5.88 9.76 -2.65
CA ILE A 110 -5.16 9.89 -3.91
C ILE A 110 -3.66 9.95 -3.60
N ASN A 111 -2.84 9.27 -4.40
CA ASN A 111 -1.43 9.03 -4.08
C ASN A 111 -0.56 10.30 -4.05
N LYS A 112 -0.95 11.32 -4.80
CA LYS A 112 -0.28 12.61 -4.90
C LYS A 112 -1.25 13.64 -5.47
N LEU A 113 -0.99 14.93 -5.25
CA LEU A 113 -1.65 16.01 -5.97
C LEU A 113 -1.46 15.85 -7.49
N LYS A 114 -2.41 16.33 -8.28
CA LYS A 114 -2.24 16.35 -9.74
C LYS A 114 -1.26 17.48 -10.09
N PRO A 115 -0.51 17.38 -11.20
CA PRO A 115 0.45 18.42 -11.59
C PRO A 115 -0.14 19.83 -11.76
N LYS A 116 -1.45 19.94 -11.94
CA LYS A 116 -2.16 21.22 -12.09
C LYS A 116 -2.67 21.80 -10.77
N ASP A 117 -2.57 21.05 -9.67
CA ASP A 117 -3.10 21.44 -8.37
C ASP A 117 -1.94 22.04 -7.55
N GLU A 118 -2.02 23.33 -7.22
CA GLU A 118 -1.02 24.02 -6.41
C GLU A 118 -1.30 23.78 -4.90
N PRO A 119 -0.37 23.18 -4.13
CA PRO A 119 -0.62 22.81 -2.73
C PRO A 119 -0.88 24.00 -1.81
N PHE A 120 -0.30 25.16 -2.13
CA PHE A 120 -0.33 26.36 -1.27
C PHE A 120 -1.28 27.44 -1.80
N ASP A 121 -2.25 27.07 -2.64
CA ASP A 121 -3.24 27.98 -3.24
C ASP A 121 -4.26 28.56 -2.25
N GLY A 122 -4.15 28.22 -0.95
CA GLY A 122 -5.05 28.66 0.11
C GLY A 122 -6.39 27.91 0.19
N SER A 123 -6.66 26.99 -0.76
CA SER A 123 -7.92 26.23 -0.77
C SER A 123 -7.76 24.79 -0.26
N TRP A 124 -6.54 24.35 0.05
CA TRP A 124 -6.28 23.05 0.68
C TRP A 124 -6.25 23.21 2.19
N ILE A 125 -6.86 22.27 2.90
CA ILE A 125 -6.64 22.09 4.34
C ILE A 125 -5.79 20.85 4.56
N ALA A 126 -4.90 20.92 5.55
CA ALA A 126 -3.91 19.89 5.82
C ALA A 126 -4.08 19.32 7.22
N GLU A 127 -3.87 18.02 7.31
CA GLU A 127 -3.73 17.26 8.55
C GLU A 127 -2.40 16.50 8.50
N ARG A 128 -1.70 16.35 9.63
CA ARG A 128 -0.48 15.54 9.70
C ARG A 128 -0.76 14.13 9.18
N LYS A 129 0.11 13.64 8.31
CA LYS A 129 0.10 12.24 7.88
C LYS A 129 0.95 11.42 8.84
N TYR A 130 0.29 10.69 9.73
CA TYR A 130 0.96 9.70 10.58
C TYR A 130 1.42 8.47 9.79
N ASN A 131 2.56 7.91 10.20
CA ASN A 131 3.11 6.65 9.71
C ASN A 131 2.76 5.50 10.67
N GLY A 132 1.62 4.87 10.44
CA GLY A 132 1.11 3.83 11.33
C GLY A 132 0.42 2.69 10.60
N VAL A 133 -0.59 2.13 11.26
CA VAL A 133 -1.47 1.11 10.69
C VAL A 133 -2.91 1.62 10.73
N CYS A 134 -3.48 1.81 9.53
CA CYS A 134 -4.90 2.14 9.40
C CYS A 134 -5.79 1.01 9.90
N LEU A 135 -6.64 1.35 10.87
CA LEU A 135 -7.66 0.48 11.46
C LEU A 135 -9.04 1.14 11.35
N LEU A 136 -10.09 0.33 11.29
CA LEU A 136 -11.47 0.79 11.39
C LEU A 136 -12.11 0.24 12.66
N LEU A 137 -12.86 1.07 13.37
CA LEU A 137 -13.58 0.66 14.57
C LEU A 137 -15.09 0.79 14.30
N GLN A 138 -15.81 -0.30 14.52
CA GLN A 138 -17.25 -0.39 14.31
C GLN A 138 -17.95 -0.74 15.62
N ASN A 139 -19.11 -0.14 15.82
CA ASN A 139 -20.08 -0.62 16.79
C ASN A 139 -21.38 -0.92 16.04
N THR A 140 -21.79 -2.19 16.03
CA THR A 140 -23.01 -2.65 15.34
C THR A 140 -24.28 -2.51 16.20
N GLY A 141 -24.13 -2.07 17.46
CA GLY A 141 -25.16 -2.18 18.51
C GLY A 141 -25.24 -3.56 19.16
N LYS A 142 -24.70 -4.61 18.52
CA LYS A 142 -24.63 -5.98 19.06
C LYS A 142 -23.22 -6.35 19.49
N GLU A 143 -22.23 -5.92 18.72
CA GLU A 143 -20.82 -6.20 18.93
C GLU A 143 -19.95 -5.02 18.47
N ARG A 144 -18.73 -4.99 18.99
CA ARG A 144 -17.74 -3.98 18.65
C ARG A 144 -16.59 -4.65 17.92
N VAL A 145 -16.29 -4.19 16.72
CA VAL A 145 -15.34 -4.84 15.82
C VAL A 145 -14.27 -3.88 15.38
N ALA A 146 -13.00 -4.29 15.53
CA ALA A 146 -11.88 -3.62 14.91
C ALA A 146 -11.44 -4.37 13.67
N TYR A 147 -11.25 -3.64 12.56
CA TYR A 147 -10.79 -4.20 11.31
C TYR A 147 -9.41 -3.66 10.94
N SER A 148 -8.60 -4.53 10.33
CA SER A 148 -7.48 -4.06 9.53
C SER A 148 -7.97 -3.26 8.31
N ARG A 149 -7.06 -2.55 7.64
CA ARG A 149 -7.35 -1.83 6.38
C ARG A 149 -8.02 -2.69 5.28
N ARG A 150 -7.88 -4.03 5.33
CA ARG A 150 -8.48 -4.97 4.38
C ARG A 150 -9.79 -5.61 4.89
N ILE A 151 -10.43 -5.01 5.89
CA ILE A 151 -11.69 -5.48 6.49
C ILE A 151 -11.58 -6.93 6.98
N LYS A 152 -10.45 -7.20 7.62
CA LYS A 152 -10.28 -8.43 8.41
C LYS A 152 -10.52 -8.10 9.88
N PRO A 153 -11.48 -8.76 10.55
CA PRO A 153 -11.70 -8.61 11.98
C PRO A 153 -10.43 -8.99 12.75
N ILE A 154 -9.94 -8.09 13.58
CA ILE A 154 -8.75 -8.29 14.42
C ILE A 154 -8.95 -7.78 15.85
N THR A 155 -10.21 -7.60 16.28
CA THR A 155 -10.60 -7.05 17.59
C THR A 155 -9.77 -7.61 18.73
N GLU A 156 -9.75 -8.93 18.91
CA GLU A 156 -9.00 -9.59 19.99
C GLU A 156 -7.49 -9.28 20.00
N LEU A 157 -6.89 -9.10 18.82
CA LEU A 157 -5.46 -8.79 18.71
C LEU A 157 -5.17 -7.36 19.12
N VAL A 158 -5.99 -6.40 18.66
CA VAL A 158 -5.73 -4.97 18.88
C VAL A 158 -6.27 -4.46 20.21
N SER A 159 -7.19 -5.19 20.86
CA SER A 159 -7.68 -4.88 22.21
C SER A 159 -6.61 -4.96 23.30
N VAL A 160 -5.40 -5.47 22.99
CA VAL A 160 -4.25 -5.35 23.90
C VAL A 160 -3.76 -3.91 24.03
N VAL A 161 -4.09 -3.04 23.08
CA VAL A 161 -3.76 -1.61 23.09
C VAL A 161 -4.91 -0.83 23.75
N PRO A 162 -4.72 -0.22 24.94
CA PRO A 162 -5.79 0.44 25.67
C PRO A 162 -6.51 1.54 24.88
N ASP A 163 -5.78 2.33 24.09
CA ASP A 163 -6.38 3.44 23.34
C ASP A 163 -7.33 2.97 22.24
N ILE A 164 -7.10 1.79 21.66
CA ILE A 164 -8.07 1.14 20.75
C ILE A 164 -9.34 0.77 21.49
N VAL A 165 -9.23 0.19 22.70
CA VAL A 165 -10.40 -0.20 23.51
C VAL A 165 -11.21 1.04 23.92
N VAL A 166 -10.53 2.11 24.34
CA VAL A 166 -11.17 3.39 24.70
C VAL A 166 -11.95 3.95 23.51
N ASN A 167 -11.30 4.07 22.35
CA ASN A 167 -11.95 4.61 21.16
C ASN A 167 -13.09 3.71 20.65
N LEU A 168 -12.90 2.39 20.64
CA LEU A 168 -13.92 1.42 20.23
C LEU A 168 -15.18 1.51 21.12
N ASN A 169 -15.00 1.75 22.42
CA ASN A 169 -16.12 1.95 23.36
C ASN A 169 -16.85 3.28 23.17
N LYS A 170 -16.16 4.31 22.67
CA LYS A 170 -16.76 5.62 22.33
C LYS A 170 -17.56 5.59 21.03
N VAL A 171 -17.30 4.65 20.12
CA VAL A 171 -18.03 4.56 18.84
C VAL A 171 -19.53 4.36 19.11
N PRO A 172 -20.41 5.27 18.66
CA PRO A 172 -21.85 5.10 18.83
C PRO A 172 -22.35 3.87 18.10
N GLU A 173 -23.47 3.31 18.53
CA GLU A 173 -24.11 2.20 17.82
C GLU A 173 -24.38 2.55 16.36
N ASN A 174 -24.32 1.54 15.48
CA ASN A 174 -24.49 1.67 14.04
C ASN A 174 -23.53 2.68 13.41
N SER A 175 -22.27 2.71 13.88
CA SER A 175 -21.26 3.65 13.38
C SER A 175 -19.95 2.94 13.03
N LEU A 176 -19.20 3.55 12.11
CA LEU A 176 -17.90 3.08 11.62
C LEU A 176 -16.95 4.26 11.45
N ILE A 177 -15.89 4.29 12.26
CA ILE A 177 -14.84 5.29 12.20
C ILE A 177 -13.57 4.72 11.58
N ILE A 178 -12.75 5.59 10.99
CA ILE A 178 -11.45 5.26 10.40
C ILE A 178 -10.36 6.09 11.08
N GLY A 179 -9.28 5.42 11.44
CA GLY A 179 -8.14 6.05 12.07
C GLY A 179 -6.84 5.32 11.79
N GLU A 180 -5.76 5.90 12.30
CA GLU A 180 -4.40 5.38 12.22
C GLU A 180 -3.92 5.05 13.64
N LEU A 181 -3.58 3.77 13.88
CA LEU A 181 -2.86 3.40 15.09
C LEU A 181 -1.38 3.73 14.88
N VAL A 182 -0.79 4.49 15.78
CA VAL A 182 0.59 4.98 15.70
C VAL A 182 1.33 4.55 16.96
N ALA A 183 2.57 4.10 16.80
CA ALA A 183 3.47 3.82 17.91
C ALA A 183 4.59 4.86 17.91
N PHE A 184 4.78 5.53 19.04
CA PHE A 184 5.88 6.44 19.29
C PHE A 184 6.89 5.78 20.21
N ASP A 185 8.17 5.84 19.87
CA ASP A 185 9.26 5.41 20.74
C ASP A 185 9.49 6.41 21.91
N GLY A 186 10.44 6.11 22.79
CA GLY A 186 10.79 6.99 23.92
C GLY A 186 11.30 8.38 23.51
N ASN A 187 11.72 8.58 22.25
CA ASN A 187 12.11 9.87 21.69
C ASN A 187 10.96 10.58 20.95
N LYS A 188 9.73 10.04 21.05
CA LYS A 188 8.53 10.52 20.35
C LYS A 188 8.61 10.40 18.82
N MET A 189 9.46 9.51 18.32
CA MET A 189 9.56 9.20 16.90
C MET A 189 8.60 8.07 16.53
N GLU A 190 7.94 8.18 15.38
CA GLU A 190 7.03 7.15 14.89
C GLU A 190 7.80 5.88 14.50
N ASP A 191 7.37 4.71 15.01
CA ASP A 191 7.89 3.40 14.60
C ASP A 191 6.76 2.48 14.11
N PRO A 192 6.43 2.49 12.80
CA PRO A 192 5.43 1.58 12.25
C PRO A 192 5.85 0.10 12.33
N LYS A 193 7.13 -0.23 12.56
CA LYS A 193 7.57 -1.63 12.70
C LYS A 193 7.12 -2.23 14.03
N ALA A 194 7.06 -1.41 15.09
CA ALA A 194 6.54 -1.81 16.40
C ALA A 194 5.09 -2.35 16.31
N LEU A 195 4.27 -1.76 15.44
CA LEU A 195 2.86 -2.12 15.26
C LEU A 195 2.64 -3.51 14.66
N LYS A 196 3.61 -4.05 13.90
CA LYS A 196 3.46 -5.36 13.23
C LYS A 196 3.12 -6.48 14.21
N GLY A 197 3.69 -6.45 15.41
CA GLY A 197 3.47 -7.49 16.41
C GLY A 197 2.09 -7.45 17.06
N VAL A 198 1.36 -6.33 16.94
CA VAL A 198 0.02 -6.16 17.55
C VAL A 198 -1.11 -6.12 16.51
N THR A 199 -0.81 -5.87 15.23
CA THR A 199 -1.84 -5.76 14.17
C THR A 199 -1.81 -6.87 13.12
N THR A 200 -0.84 -7.79 13.13
CA THR A 200 -0.73 -8.84 12.11
C THR A 200 -1.65 -10.02 12.43
N GLU A 201 -2.60 -10.31 11.56
CA GLU A 201 -3.59 -11.40 11.69
C GLU A 201 -3.00 -12.79 12.00
N THR A 202 -1.81 -13.11 11.50
CA THR A 202 -1.16 -14.41 11.75
C THR A 202 -0.50 -14.51 13.13
N THR A 203 -0.61 -13.47 13.96
CA THR A 203 -0.14 -13.45 15.35
C THR A 203 -1.21 -13.97 16.29
N THR A 204 -0.82 -14.41 17.49
CA THR A 204 -1.75 -14.80 18.55
C THR A 204 -1.93 -13.66 19.56
N VAL A 205 -3.08 -13.60 20.24
CA VAL A 205 -3.35 -12.59 21.28
C VAL A 205 -2.24 -12.55 22.34
N ALA A 206 -1.75 -13.71 22.78
CA ALA A 206 -0.65 -13.80 23.74
C ALA A 206 0.65 -13.16 23.23
N LYS A 207 0.99 -13.35 21.95
CA LYS A 207 2.17 -12.73 21.34
C LYS A 207 1.99 -11.22 21.16
N ALA A 208 0.80 -10.78 20.76
CA ALA A 208 0.46 -9.36 20.65
C ALA A 208 0.58 -8.68 22.01
N LYS A 209 0.00 -9.28 23.07
CA LYS A 209 0.11 -8.79 24.44
C LYS A 209 1.55 -8.72 24.92
N ALA A 210 2.33 -9.78 24.80
CA ALA A 210 3.74 -9.78 25.19
C ALA A 210 4.55 -8.69 24.47
N LYS A 211 4.28 -8.46 23.18
CA LYS A 211 4.93 -7.40 22.40
C LYS A 211 4.52 -6.01 22.86
N TYR A 212 3.23 -5.78 23.11
CA TYR A 212 2.71 -4.53 23.65
C TYR A 212 3.31 -4.23 25.03
N ASP A 213 3.30 -5.21 25.95
CA ASP A 213 3.82 -5.05 27.32
C ASP A 213 5.32 -4.70 27.30
N THR A 214 6.09 -5.37 26.45
CA THR A 214 7.53 -5.11 26.28
C THR A 214 7.77 -3.69 25.76
N LEU A 215 7.11 -3.30 24.67
CA LEU A 215 7.27 -1.96 24.09
C LEU A 215 6.82 -0.86 25.06
N SER A 216 5.72 -1.08 25.77
CA SER A 216 5.24 -0.14 26.79
C SER A 216 6.26 0.02 27.93
N SER A 217 6.92 -1.07 28.35
CA SER A 217 8.00 -1.01 29.35
C SER A 217 9.26 -0.29 28.84
N GLU A 218 9.47 -0.25 27.53
CA GLU A 218 10.53 0.52 26.85
C GLU A 218 10.14 2.00 26.64
N GLY A 219 8.96 2.42 27.11
CA GLY A 219 8.47 3.79 27.02
C GLY A 219 7.71 4.11 25.73
N TYR A 220 7.29 3.10 24.96
CA TYR A 220 6.46 3.34 23.78
C TYR A 220 5.06 3.81 24.16
N ILE A 221 4.51 4.71 23.34
CA ILE A 221 3.13 5.19 23.43
C ILE A 221 2.40 4.74 22.16
N PHE A 222 1.20 4.20 22.34
CA PHE A 222 0.34 3.76 21.24
C PHE A 222 -0.95 4.58 21.25
N ASP A 223 -1.14 5.38 20.21
CA ASP A 223 -2.28 6.27 20.07
C ASP A 223 -3.05 5.97 18.79
N TYR A 224 -4.37 6.10 18.83
CA TYR A 224 -5.27 5.94 17.69
C TYR A 224 -5.83 7.28 17.25
N TYR A 225 -5.39 7.75 16.08
CA TYR A 225 -5.80 9.03 15.51
C TYR A 225 -6.93 8.83 14.50
N ILE A 226 -8.15 9.22 14.87
CA ILE A 226 -9.32 9.18 13.99
C ILE A 226 -9.20 10.28 12.95
N PHE A 227 -9.38 9.94 11.67
CA PHE A 227 -9.26 10.91 10.59
C PHE A 227 -10.50 11.02 9.68
N ASP A 228 -11.44 10.08 9.73
CA ASP A 228 -12.72 10.16 9.00
C ASP A 228 -13.77 9.18 9.57
N ILE A 229 -15.02 9.34 9.13
CA ILE A 229 -16.17 8.53 9.53
C ILE A 229 -16.95 8.14 8.28
N ILE A 230 -17.37 6.86 8.18
CA ILE A 230 -18.14 6.37 7.03
C ILE A 230 -19.62 6.28 7.37
N PHE A 231 -19.92 5.66 8.51
CA PHE A 231 -21.28 5.48 8.99
C PHE A 231 -21.40 6.13 10.36
N TRP A 232 -22.50 6.83 10.59
CA TRP A 232 -22.76 7.48 11.86
C TRP A 232 -24.22 7.29 12.27
N LYS A 233 -24.43 6.57 13.39
CA LYS A 233 -25.75 6.31 13.98
C LYS A 233 -26.78 5.75 12.98
N GLY A 234 -26.33 4.89 12.06
CA GLY A 234 -27.16 4.24 11.05
C GLY A 234 -27.10 4.86 9.66
N ASP A 235 -26.61 6.09 9.54
CA ASP A 235 -26.56 6.81 8.25
C ASP A 235 -25.21 6.62 7.53
N ASP A 236 -25.27 6.44 6.21
CA ASP A 236 -24.11 6.59 5.32
C ASP A 236 -23.83 8.08 5.11
N ILE A 237 -22.76 8.58 5.72
CA ILE A 237 -22.38 9.99 5.66
C ILE A 237 -21.29 10.28 4.63
N THR A 238 -20.97 9.33 3.75
CA THR A 238 -19.86 9.48 2.79
C THR A 238 -20.05 10.63 1.80
N GLN A 239 -21.30 11.04 1.57
CA GLN A 239 -21.64 12.17 0.69
C GLN A 239 -21.68 13.52 1.42
N LEU A 240 -21.56 13.55 2.75
CA LEU A 240 -21.41 14.83 3.46
C LEU A 240 -20.03 15.45 3.13
N PRO A 241 -19.93 16.79 3.10
CA PRO A 241 -18.66 17.51 3.06
C PRO A 241 -17.68 17.05 4.15
N PHE A 242 -16.37 17.12 3.87
CA PHE A 242 -15.36 16.75 4.87
C PHE A 242 -15.48 17.57 6.16
N THR A 243 -15.84 18.85 6.07
CA THR A 243 -16.03 19.72 7.23
C THR A 243 -17.11 19.21 8.19
N GLU A 244 -18.22 18.68 7.67
CA GLU A 244 -19.29 18.09 8.50
C GLU A 244 -18.83 16.77 9.14
N ARG A 245 -18.15 15.90 8.37
CA ARG A 245 -17.62 14.64 8.92
C ARG A 245 -16.51 14.88 9.96
N LYS A 246 -15.72 15.95 9.79
CA LYS A 246 -14.69 16.39 10.75
C LYS A 246 -15.34 16.75 12.08
N GLU A 247 -16.42 17.51 12.09
CA GLU A 247 -17.10 17.94 13.32
C GLU A 247 -17.53 16.72 14.16
N LEU A 248 -18.09 15.70 13.51
CA LEU A 248 -18.46 14.44 14.16
C LEU A 248 -17.26 13.69 14.77
N SER A 249 -16.06 13.84 14.19
CA SER A 249 -14.87 13.16 14.69
C SER A 249 -14.25 13.81 15.93
N LEU A 250 -14.65 15.04 16.30
CA LEU A 250 -14.10 15.76 17.45
C LEU A 250 -14.42 15.08 18.79
N GLU A 251 -15.46 14.24 18.84
CA GLU A 251 -15.78 13.41 20.02
C GLU A 251 -14.63 12.44 20.39
N PHE A 252 -13.76 12.12 19.43
CA PHE A 252 -12.63 11.21 19.61
C PHE A 252 -11.30 11.91 19.88
N GLY A 253 -11.28 13.24 19.86
CA GLY A 253 -10.09 14.04 20.15
C GLY A 253 -9.92 15.21 19.20
N ASP A 254 -9.07 16.15 19.62
CA ASP A 254 -8.76 17.34 18.83
C ASP A 254 -7.95 16.98 17.58
N ARG A 255 -8.30 17.63 16.47
CA ARG A 255 -7.63 17.46 15.18
C ARG A 255 -7.12 18.79 14.67
N LYS A 256 -5.79 18.93 14.59
CA LYS A 256 -5.16 20.12 14.00
C LYS A 256 -5.30 20.07 12.48
N ILE A 257 -6.25 20.83 11.96
CA ILE A 257 -6.54 20.96 10.54
C ILE A 257 -6.66 22.43 10.19
N GLU A 258 -5.74 22.91 9.36
CA GLU A 258 -5.56 24.32 9.01
C GLU A 258 -5.33 24.44 7.49
N THR A 259 -5.47 25.64 6.93
CA THR A 259 -5.12 25.91 5.53
C THR A 259 -3.66 25.57 5.29
N PHE A 260 -3.38 24.77 4.26
CA PHE A 260 -2.04 24.30 3.99
C PHE A 260 -1.14 25.42 3.48
N THR A 261 0.02 25.58 4.11
CA THR A 261 1.01 26.60 3.77
C THR A 261 2.39 25.98 3.59
N GLU A 262 3.26 26.68 2.88
CA GLU A 262 4.66 26.28 2.71
C GLU A 262 5.37 26.18 4.07
N ALA A 263 5.11 27.12 4.99
CA ALA A 263 5.68 27.09 6.34
C ALA A 263 5.31 25.82 7.12
N MET A 264 4.06 25.34 6.99
CA MET A 264 3.65 24.05 7.57
C MET A 264 4.38 22.87 6.91
N SER A 265 4.53 22.90 5.58
CA SER A 265 5.30 21.88 4.85
C SER A 265 6.73 21.80 5.38
N ASP A 266 7.41 22.94 5.50
CA ASP A 266 8.79 23.03 5.97
C ASP A 266 8.95 22.57 7.43
N GLU A 267 8.03 22.96 8.31
CA GLU A 267 8.02 22.53 9.70
C GLU A 267 7.82 21.01 9.81
N GLY A 268 6.81 20.48 9.12
CA GLY A 268 6.55 19.03 9.10
C GLY A 268 7.73 18.23 8.56
N HIS A 269 8.43 18.77 7.55
CA HIS A 269 9.64 18.15 7.02
C HIS A 269 10.78 18.15 8.04
N LYS A 270 11.04 19.28 8.71
CA LYS A 270 12.06 19.39 9.77
C LYS A 270 11.79 18.46 10.96
N LEU A 271 10.51 18.24 11.28
CA LEU A 271 10.07 17.32 12.34
C LEU A 271 10.08 15.85 11.90
N GLY A 272 10.46 15.54 10.65
CA GLY A 272 10.54 14.18 10.14
C GLY A 272 9.19 13.49 9.95
N TRP A 273 8.12 14.25 9.69
CA TRP A 273 6.80 13.67 9.42
C TRP A 273 6.78 12.93 8.08
N GLU A 274 5.86 11.98 7.88
CA GLU A 274 5.68 11.34 6.57
C GLU A 274 5.12 12.31 5.51
N GLY A 275 4.47 13.39 5.97
CA GLY A 275 3.87 14.43 5.15
C GLY A 275 2.52 14.89 5.69
N PHE A 276 1.62 15.23 4.77
CA PHE A 276 0.28 15.71 5.07
C PHE A 276 -0.79 14.94 4.28
N ILE A 277 -1.98 14.86 4.85
CA ILE A 277 -3.20 14.54 4.10
C ILE A 277 -3.91 15.85 3.80
N LEU A 278 -3.98 16.18 2.52
CA LEU A 278 -4.68 17.36 2.02
C LEU A 278 -6.11 16.99 1.64
N ARG A 279 -7.04 17.88 1.94
CA ARG A 279 -8.45 17.77 1.58
C ARG A 279 -8.97 19.13 1.14
N ARG A 280 -10.01 19.13 0.31
CA ARG A 280 -10.88 20.30 0.15
C ARG A 280 -11.99 20.24 1.22
N PRO A 281 -12.50 21.39 1.70
CA PRO A 281 -13.58 21.39 2.70
C PRO A 281 -14.85 20.62 2.31
N ASP A 282 -15.14 20.57 1.01
CA ASP A 282 -16.29 19.93 0.38
C ASP A 282 -16.01 18.50 -0.11
N ASP A 283 -14.80 17.97 0.11
CA ASP A 283 -14.43 16.63 -0.33
C ASP A 283 -15.36 15.55 0.27
N THR A 284 -15.97 14.77 -0.61
CA THR A 284 -16.75 13.57 -0.25
C THR A 284 -15.89 12.32 -0.37
N ILE A 285 -16.26 11.28 0.37
CA ILE A 285 -15.62 9.96 0.32
C ILE A 285 -16.57 8.93 -0.30
N THR A 286 -16.17 7.65 -0.29
CA THR A 286 -16.98 6.54 -0.79
C THR A 286 -16.42 5.23 -0.22
N PHE A 287 -17.19 4.16 -0.31
CA PHE A 287 -16.69 2.79 -0.22
C PHE A 287 -17.14 1.99 -1.45
N THR A 288 -16.67 0.75 -1.57
CA THR A 288 -17.13 -0.23 -2.55
C THR A 288 -17.39 -1.58 -1.87
N MET A 289 -18.09 -2.47 -2.56
CA MET A 289 -18.45 -3.82 -2.08
C MET A 289 -17.80 -4.94 -2.89
N ASN A 290 -16.64 -4.65 -3.50
CA ASN A 290 -15.90 -5.57 -4.37
C ASN A 290 -14.44 -5.77 -3.93
N GLY A 291 -14.13 -5.46 -2.67
CA GLY A 291 -12.80 -5.52 -2.07
C GLY A 291 -11.78 -4.53 -2.65
N LYS A 292 -12.20 -3.67 -3.60
CA LYS A 292 -11.31 -2.76 -4.34
C LYS A 292 -11.66 -1.32 -4.03
N PRO A 293 -10.87 -0.64 -3.17
CA PRO A 293 -11.17 0.72 -2.77
C PRO A 293 -10.92 1.70 -3.93
N LYS A 294 -11.85 2.63 -4.13
CA LYS A 294 -11.65 3.82 -4.98
C LYS A 294 -10.72 4.81 -4.29
N ARG A 295 -10.11 5.72 -5.05
CA ARG A 295 -9.32 6.84 -4.50
C ARG A 295 -10.10 8.14 -4.60
N LYS A 296 -10.45 8.78 -3.48
CA LYS A 296 -11.33 9.95 -3.43
C LYS A 296 -11.18 10.70 -2.09
N GLY A 297 -11.46 12.00 -2.09
CA GLY A 297 -11.75 12.81 -0.90
C GLY A 297 -10.56 13.16 -0.01
N ALA A 298 -9.35 12.78 -0.40
CA ALA A 298 -8.12 13.08 0.30
C ALA A 298 -6.92 12.87 -0.62
N TYR A 299 -5.84 13.60 -0.39
CA TYR A 299 -4.64 13.60 -1.22
C TYR A 299 -3.43 13.48 -0.33
N LYS A 300 -2.52 12.56 -0.66
CA LYS A 300 -1.24 12.50 0.04
C LYS A 300 -0.33 13.60 -0.48
N TYR A 301 0.18 14.40 0.43
CA TYR A 301 1.33 15.27 0.19
C TYR A 301 2.51 14.66 0.95
N LYS A 302 3.58 14.35 0.22
CA LYS A 302 4.80 13.78 0.77
C LYS A 302 5.95 14.70 0.44
N PHE A 303 6.92 14.78 1.35
CA PHE A 303 8.21 15.38 1.04
C PHE A 303 8.88 14.47 0.01
N ILE A 304 9.19 15.04 -1.15
CA ILE A 304 9.91 14.36 -2.22
C ILE A 304 11.20 15.13 -2.41
N GLU A 305 12.31 14.44 -2.23
CA GLU A 305 13.63 14.93 -2.56
C GLU A 305 14.03 14.38 -3.93
N THR A 306 14.86 15.14 -4.63
CA THR A 306 15.51 14.70 -5.87
C THR A 306 17.02 14.70 -5.69
N THR A 307 17.67 13.69 -6.21
CA THR A 307 19.14 13.66 -6.36
C THR A 307 19.50 13.00 -7.68
N ASP A 308 20.76 13.10 -8.07
CA ASP A 308 21.28 12.39 -9.24
C ASP A 308 22.16 11.22 -8.79
N CYS A 309 22.03 10.10 -9.48
CA CYS A 309 22.76 8.86 -9.22
C CYS A 309 23.36 8.32 -10.52
N ILE A 310 24.43 7.55 -10.37
CA ILE A 310 25.07 6.81 -11.46
C ILE A 310 24.46 5.41 -11.49
N VAL A 311 24.07 4.95 -12.67
CA VAL A 311 23.71 3.55 -12.88
C VAL A 311 24.99 2.75 -13.10
N THR A 312 25.28 1.84 -12.17
CA THR A 312 26.47 0.97 -12.24
C THR A 312 26.15 -0.46 -12.66
N GLY A 313 24.87 -0.83 -12.68
CA GLY A 313 24.46 -2.19 -13.01
C GLY A 313 22.99 -2.26 -13.39
N VAL A 314 22.64 -3.31 -14.11
CA VAL A 314 21.29 -3.53 -14.65
C VAL A 314 20.83 -4.96 -14.37
N SER A 315 19.51 -5.13 -14.30
CA SER A 315 18.87 -6.44 -14.17
C SER A 315 17.47 -6.40 -14.77
N PRO A 316 17.01 -7.51 -15.39
CA PRO A 316 15.63 -7.61 -15.83
C PRO A 316 14.66 -7.45 -14.66
N GLY A 317 13.46 -6.97 -14.97
CA GLY A 317 12.35 -6.96 -14.02
C GLY A 317 11.72 -8.34 -13.85
N SER A 318 10.57 -8.39 -13.19
CA SER A 318 9.74 -9.59 -13.06
C SER A 318 8.39 -9.42 -13.77
N GLY A 319 7.73 -10.53 -14.10
CA GLY A 319 6.46 -10.52 -14.83
C GLY A 319 6.61 -9.87 -16.20
N LYS A 320 5.76 -8.86 -16.51
CA LYS A 320 5.81 -8.17 -17.80
C LYS A 320 7.15 -7.45 -18.11
N HIS A 321 8.01 -7.28 -17.09
CA HIS A 321 9.31 -6.61 -17.24
C HIS A 321 10.49 -7.58 -17.36
N GLU A 322 10.25 -8.89 -17.50
CA GLU A 322 11.30 -9.88 -17.74
C GLU A 322 12.01 -9.68 -19.09
N VAL A 323 11.37 -8.98 -20.03
CA VAL A 323 11.86 -8.72 -21.40
C VAL A 323 12.74 -7.47 -21.52
N ARG A 324 12.99 -6.73 -20.42
CA ARG A 324 13.75 -5.47 -20.42
C ARG A 324 14.52 -5.26 -19.13
N PHE A 325 15.59 -4.46 -19.16
CA PHE A 325 16.21 -3.98 -17.92
C PHE A 325 15.25 -3.02 -17.22
N ALA A 326 14.79 -3.41 -16.03
CA ALA A 326 13.82 -2.63 -15.25
C ALA A 326 14.27 -2.40 -13.80
N ARG A 327 15.50 -2.84 -13.49
CA ARG A 327 16.15 -2.63 -12.20
C ARG A 327 17.55 -2.10 -12.46
N PHE A 328 17.92 -1.06 -11.74
CA PHE A 328 19.15 -0.32 -11.91
C PHE A 328 19.88 -0.21 -10.57
N ARG A 329 21.16 -0.56 -10.55
CA ARG A 329 22.02 -0.40 -9.38
C ARG A 329 22.55 1.03 -9.39
N LEU A 330 22.37 1.74 -8.29
CA LEU A 330 22.66 3.15 -8.17
C LEU A 330 23.93 3.37 -7.37
N ALA A 331 24.65 4.44 -7.66
CA ALA A 331 25.77 4.92 -6.86
C ALA A 331 25.85 6.45 -6.85
N GLN A 332 26.50 7.01 -5.84
CA GLN A 332 26.86 8.44 -5.75
C GLN A 332 28.32 8.57 -5.32
N TYR A 333 28.98 9.65 -5.72
CA TYR A 333 30.28 10.02 -5.19
C TYR A 333 30.16 10.66 -3.81
N GLU A 334 31.05 10.29 -2.89
CA GLU A 334 31.26 11.01 -1.64
C GLU A 334 32.75 11.26 -1.41
N ASN A 335 33.08 12.29 -0.63
CA ASN A 335 34.47 12.51 -0.22
C ASN A 335 34.81 11.55 0.91
N SER A 336 35.85 10.75 0.70
CA SER A 336 36.44 9.90 1.73
C SER A 336 36.88 10.76 2.91
N LEU A 337 36.34 10.47 4.10
CA LEU A 337 36.74 11.15 5.34
C LEU A 337 38.21 10.91 5.71
N LEU A 338 38.85 9.89 5.13
CA LEU A 338 40.25 9.52 5.39
C LEU A 338 41.22 10.15 4.39
N THR A 339 40.87 10.17 3.11
CA THR A 339 41.78 10.57 2.03
C THR A 339 41.39 11.89 1.36
N GLY A 340 40.17 12.37 1.55
CA GLY A 340 39.62 13.53 0.85
C GLY A 340 39.26 13.27 -0.63
N GLU A 341 39.54 12.07 -1.14
CA GLU A 341 39.27 11.69 -2.52
C GLU A 341 37.80 11.28 -2.72
N LYS A 342 37.25 11.54 -3.91
CA LYS A 342 35.92 11.08 -4.29
C LYS A 342 35.92 9.56 -4.43
N VAL A 343 35.09 8.88 -3.64
CA VAL A 343 34.85 7.44 -3.73
C VAL A 343 33.42 7.20 -4.19
N LEU A 344 33.25 6.23 -5.09
CA LEU A 344 31.93 5.84 -5.58
C LEU A 344 31.28 4.89 -4.58
N VAL A 345 30.10 5.26 -4.09
CA VAL A 345 29.39 4.52 -3.05
C VAL A 345 28.07 3.98 -3.55
N ASP A 346 27.89 2.67 -3.35
CA ASP A 346 26.70 1.94 -3.73
C ASP A 346 25.47 2.41 -2.94
N CYS A 347 24.40 2.71 -3.67
CA CYS A 347 23.12 3.19 -3.19
C CYS A 347 21.99 2.14 -3.29
N GLY A 348 22.34 0.90 -3.69
CA GLY A 348 21.40 -0.20 -3.83
C GLY A 348 20.67 -0.23 -5.18
N TRP A 349 19.58 -1.00 -5.25
CA TRP A 349 18.82 -1.21 -6.49
C TRP A 349 17.51 -0.41 -6.46
N ALA A 350 17.23 0.32 -7.53
CA ALA A 350 15.95 0.97 -7.79
C ALA A 350 15.25 0.35 -9.01
N GLY A 351 13.92 0.47 -9.06
CA GLY A 351 13.15 0.14 -10.25
C GLY A 351 13.08 1.33 -11.21
N GLY A 352 12.81 1.06 -12.50
CA GLY A 352 12.68 2.11 -13.52
C GLY A 352 11.59 3.15 -13.22
N GLY A 353 10.57 2.82 -12.43
CA GLY A 353 9.70 3.84 -11.85
C GLY A 353 8.97 4.70 -12.89
N ARG A 354 9.32 6.00 -12.95
CA ARG A 354 8.76 6.99 -13.88
C ARG A 354 9.53 7.12 -15.19
N LEU A 355 10.69 6.48 -15.30
CA LEU A 355 11.38 6.29 -16.57
C LEU A 355 10.42 5.70 -17.61
N GLY A 356 9.51 4.81 -17.18
CA GLY A 356 8.47 4.25 -18.04
C GLY A 356 8.98 3.15 -18.95
N GLU A 357 8.04 2.42 -19.56
CA GLU A 357 8.36 1.23 -20.36
C GLU A 357 9.18 1.56 -21.60
N GLU A 358 8.85 2.66 -22.28
CA GLU A 358 9.51 3.12 -23.49
C GLU A 358 11.00 3.43 -23.25
N ASN A 359 11.33 4.25 -22.25
CA ASN A 359 12.74 4.57 -21.96
C ASN A 359 13.52 3.36 -21.42
N MET A 360 12.87 2.45 -20.67
CA MET A 360 13.51 1.19 -20.27
C MET A 360 13.81 0.30 -21.50
N ASP A 361 12.94 0.28 -22.49
CA ASP A 361 13.16 -0.45 -23.74
C ASP A 361 14.30 0.19 -24.57
N ILE A 362 14.39 1.53 -24.61
CA ILE A 362 15.51 2.25 -25.23
C ILE A 362 16.85 1.86 -24.57
N ILE A 363 16.95 1.99 -23.24
CA ILE A 363 18.17 1.60 -22.49
C ILE A 363 18.49 0.13 -22.72
N THR A 364 17.47 -0.74 -22.77
CA THR A 364 17.67 -2.16 -23.05
C THR A 364 18.26 -2.38 -24.44
N GLN A 365 17.76 -1.70 -25.47
CA GLN A 365 18.28 -1.81 -26.83
C GLN A 365 19.72 -1.29 -26.92
N GLU A 366 20.01 -0.15 -26.31
CA GLU A 366 21.34 0.45 -26.28
C GLU A 366 22.35 -0.47 -25.61
N LEU A 367 22.07 -0.97 -24.41
CA LEU A 367 22.95 -1.89 -23.71
C LEU A 367 23.11 -3.21 -24.47
N ARG A 368 22.05 -3.76 -25.06
CA ARG A 368 22.17 -4.96 -25.90
C ARG A 368 23.07 -4.74 -27.12
N SER A 369 23.01 -3.55 -27.73
CA SER A 369 23.91 -3.19 -28.85
C SER A 369 25.39 -3.14 -28.43
N LYS A 370 25.65 -2.88 -27.13
CA LYS A 370 26.97 -2.87 -26.50
C LYS A 370 27.41 -4.25 -25.96
N GLY A 371 26.59 -5.28 -26.16
CA GLY A 371 26.91 -6.67 -25.81
C GLY A 371 26.40 -7.16 -24.45
N TYR A 372 25.55 -6.39 -23.76
CA TYR A 372 24.97 -6.78 -22.49
C TYR A 372 23.79 -7.77 -22.68
N ASN A 373 23.77 -8.85 -21.90
CA ASN A 373 22.71 -9.86 -21.94
C ASN A 373 21.56 -9.51 -21.01
N LEU A 374 20.34 -10.00 -21.25
CA LEU A 374 19.18 -9.70 -20.41
C LEU A 374 19.20 -10.49 -19.08
N GLU A 375 20.21 -10.23 -18.27
CA GLU A 375 20.47 -10.83 -16.97
C GLU A 375 21.04 -9.77 -16.02
N LYS A 376 21.26 -10.15 -14.76
CA LYS A 376 21.85 -9.23 -13.78
C LYS A 376 23.34 -9.10 -14.03
N GLN A 377 23.81 -7.89 -14.34
CA GLN A 377 25.24 -7.61 -14.57
C GLN A 377 25.61 -6.17 -14.18
N GLU A 378 26.89 -5.95 -13.90
CA GLU A 378 27.46 -4.61 -13.73
C GLU A 378 27.84 -4.04 -15.11
N LEU A 379 27.78 -2.73 -15.23
CA LEU A 379 28.18 -2.00 -16.42
C LEU A 379 29.68 -1.69 -16.38
N LYS A 380 30.30 -1.61 -17.56
CA LYS A 380 31.64 -1.07 -17.72
C LYS A 380 31.65 0.43 -17.48
N GLU A 381 32.82 0.98 -17.16
CA GLU A 381 32.99 2.39 -16.80
C GLU A 381 32.52 3.34 -17.92
N GLU A 382 32.81 3.00 -19.17
CA GLU A 382 32.39 3.76 -20.36
C GLU A 382 30.87 3.69 -20.65
N ASP A 383 30.16 2.77 -20.00
CA ASP A 383 28.73 2.53 -20.18
C ASP A 383 27.88 3.00 -18.98
N LEU A 384 28.53 3.56 -17.95
CA LEU A 384 27.85 4.20 -16.83
C LEU A 384 27.09 5.45 -17.32
N PHE A 385 25.91 5.68 -16.74
CA PHE A 385 25.10 6.84 -17.08
C PHE A 385 24.40 7.42 -15.85
N ALA A 386 24.11 8.72 -15.89
CA ALA A 386 23.43 9.41 -14.81
C ALA A 386 21.90 9.29 -14.95
N VAL A 387 21.23 9.22 -13.81
CA VAL A 387 19.77 9.25 -13.69
C VAL A 387 19.35 10.19 -12.58
N GLU A 388 18.20 10.82 -12.75
CA GLU A 388 17.56 11.58 -11.69
C GLU A 388 16.66 10.65 -10.87
N LEU A 389 16.76 10.78 -9.56
CA LEU A 389 16.12 9.93 -8.57
C LEU A 389 15.24 10.78 -7.65
N GLU A 390 13.96 10.42 -7.57
CA GLU A 390 13.08 10.88 -6.50
C GLU A 390 13.05 9.88 -5.34
N PHE A 391 13.10 10.39 -4.12
CA PHE A 391 13.01 9.58 -2.90
C PHE A 391 12.30 10.35 -1.77
N GLN A 392 11.84 9.63 -0.74
CA GLN A 392 11.11 10.25 0.39
C GLN A 392 12.04 10.81 1.46
N SER A 393 13.13 10.08 1.75
CA SER A 393 14.12 10.51 2.73
C SER A 393 15.44 9.74 2.52
N ARG A 394 16.56 10.33 2.93
CA ARG A 394 17.83 9.60 3.09
C ARG A 394 17.79 8.80 4.41
N GLN A 395 18.09 7.51 4.31
CA GLN A 395 18.13 6.58 5.44
C GLN A 395 19.57 6.40 5.93
N ALA A 396 19.73 6.00 7.19
CA ALA A 396 21.03 5.60 7.72
C ALA A 396 21.65 4.48 6.86
N ARG A 397 22.98 4.46 6.77
CA ARG A 397 23.70 3.42 6.04
C ARG A 397 23.33 2.05 6.56
N ASN A 398 23.18 1.09 5.64
CA ASN A 398 22.95 -0.28 6.04
C ASN A 398 24.28 -0.97 6.46
N LYS A 399 24.18 -2.23 6.90
CA LYS A 399 25.33 -3.03 7.35
C LYS A 399 26.44 -3.23 6.30
N LYS A 400 26.18 -2.94 5.03
CA LYS A 400 27.14 -3.01 3.92
C LYS A 400 27.78 -1.65 3.62
N GLY A 401 27.48 -0.62 4.41
CA GLY A 401 27.96 0.76 4.18
C GLY A 401 27.24 1.49 3.05
N GLN A 402 26.20 0.90 2.46
CA GLN A 402 25.47 1.50 1.34
C GLN A 402 24.68 2.72 1.79
N LEU A 403 24.66 3.76 0.96
CA LEU A 403 23.70 4.84 1.07
C LEU A 403 22.31 4.28 0.76
N CYS A 404 21.31 4.70 1.52
CA CYS A 404 19.97 4.11 1.42
C CYS A 404 18.94 5.22 1.20
N PHE A 405 18.16 5.08 0.13
CA PHE A 405 17.01 5.94 -0.15
C PHE A 405 15.72 5.25 0.26
N GLU A 406 14.80 5.99 0.87
CA GLU A 406 13.46 5.49 1.14
C GLU A 406 12.56 5.63 -0.10
N PHE A 407 12.04 4.51 -0.61
CA PHE A 407 11.21 4.43 -1.82
C PHE A 407 11.78 5.14 -3.06
N PRO A 408 13.01 4.80 -3.50
CA PRO A 408 13.65 5.42 -4.66
C PRO A 408 12.88 5.12 -5.96
N ILE A 409 12.69 6.15 -6.78
CA ILE A 409 12.02 6.09 -8.08
C ILE A 409 12.88 6.86 -9.09
N ILE A 410 13.35 6.18 -10.13
CA ILE A 410 14.03 6.85 -11.25
C ILE A 410 13.00 7.64 -12.06
N THR A 411 13.28 8.92 -12.30
CA THR A 411 12.40 9.82 -13.07
C THR A 411 12.78 9.88 -14.53
N ARG A 412 14.08 10.05 -14.82
CA ARG A 412 14.62 10.20 -16.17
C ARG A 412 16.12 9.88 -16.21
N THR A 413 16.65 9.62 -17.39
CA THR A 413 18.10 9.69 -17.65
C THR A 413 18.56 11.15 -17.61
N ARG A 414 19.81 11.37 -17.21
CA ARG A 414 20.45 12.69 -17.12
C ARG A 414 21.64 12.75 -18.06
N GLU A 415 21.36 12.72 -19.36
CA GLU A 415 22.37 12.89 -20.42
C GLU A 415 23.07 14.26 -20.33
N ASP A 416 22.40 15.24 -19.72
CA ASP A 416 22.92 16.56 -19.44
C ASP A 416 23.89 16.62 -18.25
N LYS A 417 24.04 15.53 -17.47
CA LYS A 417 24.82 15.54 -16.23
C LYS A 417 26.07 14.66 -16.27
N PRO A 418 27.27 15.22 -16.03
CA PRO A 418 28.48 14.42 -15.84
C PRO A 418 28.38 13.50 -14.62
N LEU A 419 28.92 12.28 -14.72
CA LEU A 419 28.88 11.31 -13.61
C LEU A 419 29.54 11.85 -12.33
N ALA A 420 30.60 12.65 -12.46
CA ALA A 420 31.33 13.24 -11.33
C ALA A 420 30.49 14.20 -10.46
N GLU A 421 29.35 14.67 -10.97
CA GLU A 421 28.40 15.56 -10.29
C GLU A 421 27.23 14.80 -9.63
N CYS A 422 27.21 13.47 -9.74
CA CYS A 422 26.28 12.62 -9.00
C CYS A 422 26.84 12.36 -7.60
N GLU A 423 26.73 13.34 -6.70
CA GLU A 423 27.31 13.31 -5.35
C GLU A 423 26.26 13.34 -4.23
N VAL A 424 26.68 13.00 -3.01
CA VAL A 424 25.83 12.92 -1.79
C VAL A 424 25.29 14.27 -1.37
#